data_AF-A0A8T5LFE8-F1
#
_entry.id   AF-A0A8T5LFE8-F1
#
_cell.length_a   1.000
_cell.length_b   1.000
_cell.length_c   1.000
_cell.angle_alpha   90.00
_cell.angle_beta   90.00
_cell.angle_gamma   90.00
#
_symmetry.space_group_name_H-M   'P 1'
#
loop_
_entity.id
_entity.type
_entity.pdbx_description
1 polymer ?
#
loop_
_entity_poly.entity_id
_entity_poly.type
_entity_poly.pdbx_seq_one_letter_code
_entity_poly.pdbx_strand_id
1 'polypeptide(L)'
;MKKRKIKTGRKVLLAEGILVMGALIYLFVSMNPTAISPIAGKTIFDPDFSFEVENGEEVWVSIDVVFSNPIVLKEGSFVDLPPGTYYWKVKNWLRESEVQTFVLESNVGLNLIVGGEKNKIENVGNVDLEVTEKNAGITSSFGLGSGDSADVSKDSELEGKQNE
;
A
#
# COMPACT_ATOMS: atom_id res chain seq x y z
N MET A 1 -18.93 30.34 -62.52
CA MET A 1 -18.60 29.11 -61.75
C MET A 1 -17.71 29.46 -60.54
N LYS A 2 -18.25 29.71 -59.33
CA LYS A 2 -17.41 30.05 -58.15
C LYS A 2 -17.98 29.63 -56.77
N LYS A 3 -18.98 28.74 -56.70
CA LYS A 3 -19.61 28.31 -55.42
C LYS A 3 -19.13 26.95 -54.86
N ARG A 4 -18.22 26.23 -55.54
CA ARG A 4 -17.78 24.89 -55.10
C ARG A 4 -16.67 24.89 -54.04
N LYS A 5 -15.75 25.87 -54.03
CA LYS A 5 -14.60 25.87 -53.09
C LYS A 5 -14.99 26.10 -51.61
N ILE A 6 -16.06 26.84 -51.33
CA ILE A 6 -16.47 27.20 -49.95
C ILE A 6 -16.98 25.98 -49.17
N LYS A 7 -17.63 25.01 -49.86
CA LYS A 7 -18.19 23.82 -49.19
C LYS A 7 -17.10 22.85 -48.70
N THR A 8 -15.95 22.81 -49.36
CA THR A 8 -14.85 21.91 -48.99
C THR A 8 -14.12 22.40 -47.74
N GLY A 9 -13.86 23.72 -47.64
CA GLY A 9 -13.17 24.30 -46.47
C GLY A 9 -13.94 24.12 -45.16
N ARG A 10 -15.28 24.23 -45.18
CA ARG A 10 -16.09 23.98 -43.97
C ARG A 10 -16.01 22.55 -43.47
N LYS A 11 -15.87 21.56 -44.36
CA LYS A 11 -15.75 20.14 -43.96
C LYS A 11 -14.39 19.85 -43.33
N VAL A 12 -13.33 20.47 -43.85
CA VAL A 12 -11.97 20.33 -43.29
C VAL A 12 -11.91 20.95 -41.89
N LEU A 13 -12.39 22.18 -41.73
CA LEU A 13 -12.43 22.84 -40.42
C LEU A 13 -13.23 22.04 -39.38
N LEU A 14 -14.32 21.41 -39.79
CA LEU A 14 -15.14 20.57 -38.91
C LEU A 14 -14.42 19.28 -38.52
N ALA A 15 -13.68 18.67 -39.46
CA ALA A 15 -12.85 17.49 -39.18
C ALA A 15 -11.67 17.82 -38.24
N GLU A 16 -10.98 18.94 -38.47
CA GLU A 16 -9.92 19.44 -37.59
C GLU A 16 -10.46 19.73 -36.19
N GLY A 17 -11.62 20.38 -36.10
CA GLY A 17 -12.28 20.65 -34.82
C GLY A 17 -12.62 19.37 -34.05
N ILE A 18 -13.13 18.34 -34.73
CA ILE A 18 -13.39 17.03 -34.10
C ILE A 18 -12.10 16.38 -33.62
N LEU A 19 -11.03 16.43 -34.42
CA LEU A 19 -9.73 15.84 -34.06
C LEU A 19 -9.14 16.53 -32.83
N VAL A 20 -9.15 17.86 -32.79
CA VAL A 20 -8.65 18.62 -31.63
C VAL A 20 -9.48 18.32 -30.38
N MET A 21 -10.81 18.33 -30.49
CA MET A 21 -11.68 17.97 -29.37
C MET A 21 -11.45 16.54 -28.90
N GLY A 22 -11.29 15.59 -29.81
CA GLY A 22 -10.99 14.20 -29.48
C GLY A 22 -9.65 14.05 -28.75
N ALA A 23 -8.62 14.75 -29.21
CA ALA A 23 -7.31 14.77 -28.55
C ALA A 23 -7.39 15.37 -27.14
N LEU A 24 -8.14 16.46 -26.96
CA LEU A 24 -8.33 17.08 -25.64
C LEU A 24 -9.09 16.17 -24.68
N ILE A 25 -10.16 15.52 -25.15
CA ILE A 25 -10.91 14.53 -24.34
C ILE A 25 -10.00 13.36 -23.96
N TYR A 26 -9.20 12.86 -24.91
CA TYR A 26 -8.27 11.77 -24.65
C TYR A 26 -7.24 12.15 -23.56
N LEU A 27 -6.61 13.31 -23.68
CA LEU A 27 -5.68 13.82 -22.66
C LEU A 27 -6.36 13.98 -21.30
N PHE A 28 -7.60 14.48 -21.29
CA PHE A 28 -8.35 14.65 -20.04
C PHE A 28 -8.67 13.31 -19.35
N VAL A 29 -8.96 12.27 -20.13
CA VAL A 29 -9.23 10.92 -19.60
C VAL A 29 -7.94 10.22 -19.16
N SER A 30 -6.84 10.41 -19.90
CA SER A 30 -5.56 9.79 -19.58
C SER A 30 -4.90 10.35 -18.32
N MET A 31 -5.29 11.55 -17.88
CA MET A 31 -4.80 12.17 -16.64
C MET A 31 -5.56 11.72 -15.37
N ASN A 32 -6.44 10.72 -15.49
CA ASN A 32 -7.13 10.17 -14.32
C ASN A 32 -6.15 9.46 -13.38
N PRO A 33 -6.18 9.77 -12.08
CA PRO A 33 -5.40 9.03 -11.10
C PRO A 33 -5.96 7.61 -10.98
N THR A 34 -5.06 6.62 -11.03
CA THR A 34 -5.40 5.20 -10.99
C THR A 34 -4.69 4.52 -9.83
N ALA A 35 -5.43 3.76 -9.04
CA ALA A 35 -4.91 2.87 -8.01
C ALA A 35 -4.55 1.51 -8.61
N ILE A 36 -3.27 1.09 -8.50
CA ILE A 36 -2.75 -0.16 -9.07
C ILE A 36 -2.62 -1.23 -7.97
N SER A 37 -1.95 -0.89 -6.87
CA SER A 37 -1.69 -1.79 -5.74
C SER A 37 -1.86 -1.06 -4.41
N PRO A 38 -2.45 -1.67 -3.38
CA PRO A 38 -2.98 -3.04 -3.34
C PRO A 38 -4.31 -3.20 -4.10
N ILE A 39 -4.51 -4.37 -4.71
CA ILE A 39 -5.75 -4.67 -5.48
C ILE A 39 -6.98 -4.54 -4.56
N ALA A 40 -8.05 -3.91 -5.05
CA ALA A 40 -9.32 -3.82 -4.35
C ALA A 40 -9.79 -5.16 -3.76
N GLY A 41 -10.12 -5.15 -2.47
CA GLY A 41 -10.60 -6.30 -1.71
C GLY A 41 -9.54 -7.33 -1.36
N LYS A 42 -8.26 -7.09 -1.68
CA LYS A 42 -7.18 -8.03 -1.37
C LYS A 42 -6.88 -8.03 0.13
N THR A 43 -6.67 -9.23 0.67
CA THR A 43 -6.06 -9.42 1.98
C THR A 43 -4.54 -9.44 1.86
N ILE A 44 -3.88 -8.63 2.67
CA ILE A 44 -2.43 -8.49 2.76
C ILE A 44 -1.99 -9.12 4.08
N PHE A 45 -0.98 -9.98 4.01
CA PHE A 45 -0.34 -10.62 5.16
C PHE A 45 1.06 -10.08 5.41
N ASP A 46 1.70 -9.58 4.35
CA ASP A 46 3.06 -9.06 4.42
C ASP A 46 3.06 -7.70 5.14
N PRO A 47 3.98 -7.48 6.10
CA PRO A 47 4.14 -6.18 6.74
C PRO A 47 4.63 -5.12 5.75
N ASP A 48 5.49 -5.52 4.82
CA ASP A 48 6.12 -4.64 3.84
C ASP A 48 5.40 -4.71 2.49
N PHE A 49 4.44 -3.82 2.30
CA PHE A 49 3.81 -3.62 1.00
C PHE A 49 3.86 -2.15 0.58
N SER A 50 3.79 -1.91 -0.73
CA SER A 50 3.82 -0.57 -1.32
C SER A 50 2.53 -0.24 -2.05
N PHE A 51 2.14 1.02 -1.98
CA PHE A 51 1.10 1.58 -2.84
C PHE A 51 1.69 1.89 -4.21
N GLU A 52 1.09 1.31 -5.25
CA GLU A 52 1.42 1.63 -6.63
C GLU A 52 0.27 2.40 -7.26
N VAL A 53 0.59 3.53 -7.88
CA VAL A 53 -0.39 4.45 -8.45
C VAL A 53 0.09 5.03 -9.77
N GLU A 54 -0.84 5.44 -10.62
CA GLU A 54 -0.56 6.14 -11.88
C GLU A 54 -1.27 7.49 -11.89
N ASN A 55 -0.62 8.54 -12.41
CA ASN A 55 -1.16 9.91 -12.48
C ASN A 55 -1.68 10.47 -11.13
N GLY A 56 -1.17 9.92 -10.02
CA GLY A 56 -1.46 10.34 -8.65
C GLY A 56 -0.29 11.07 -8.02
N GLU A 57 -0.59 12.01 -7.13
CA GLU A 57 0.39 12.75 -6.33
C GLU A 57 0.35 12.34 -4.85
N GLU A 58 -0.84 11.93 -4.38
CA GLU A 58 -1.09 11.55 -3.00
C GLU A 58 -1.93 10.28 -2.93
N VAL A 59 -1.60 9.44 -1.95
CA VAL A 59 -2.43 8.30 -1.55
C VAL A 59 -3.09 8.64 -0.22
N TRP A 60 -4.41 8.54 -0.19
CA TRP A 60 -5.19 8.76 1.02
C TRP A 60 -5.66 7.40 1.52
N VAL A 61 -5.38 7.09 2.78
CA VAL A 61 -5.77 5.84 3.45
C VAL A 61 -6.60 6.19 4.68
N SER A 62 -7.71 5.50 4.92
CA SER A 62 -8.51 5.66 6.13
C SER A 62 -9.15 4.35 6.56
N ILE A 63 -9.56 4.27 7.82
CA ILE A 63 -10.40 3.18 8.36
C ILE A 63 -11.89 3.41 8.09
N ASP A 64 -12.26 4.58 7.54
CA ASP A 64 -13.63 4.95 7.22
C ASP A 64 -13.77 5.38 5.76
N VAL A 65 -14.87 4.96 5.13
CA VAL A 65 -15.14 5.21 3.70
C VAL A 65 -15.30 6.70 3.35
N VAL A 66 -15.60 7.55 4.33
CA VAL A 66 -15.77 8.99 4.13
C VAL A 66 -14.47 9.78 4.36
N PHE A 67 -13.37 9.10 4.72
CA PHE A 67 -12.05 9.68 4.94
C PHE A 67 -12.09 10.84 5.96
N SER A 68 -12.67 10.57 7.13
CA SER A 68 -12.83 11.57 8.21
C SER A 68 -11.49 12.04 8.77
N ASN A 69 -10.53 11.12 8.91
CA ASN A 69 -9.17 11.42 9.36
C ASN A 69 -8.15 10.61 8.53
N PRO A 70 -7.92 11.00 7.27
CA PRO A 70 -7.11 10.21 6.36
C PRO A 70 -5.63 10.36 6.65
N ILE A 71 -4.91 9.26 6.52
CA ILE A 71 -3.46 9.23 6.41
C ILE A 71 -3.13 9.60 4.97
N VAL A 72 -2.36 10.68 4.77
CA VAL A 72 -1.95 11.16 3.46
C VAL A 72 -0.49 10.80 3.22
N LEU A 73 -0.24 9.96 2.23
CA LEU A 73 1.06 9.48 1.83
C LEU A 73 1.48 10.12 0.52
N LYS A 74 2.75 10.53 0.46
CA LYS A 74 3.43 11.01 -0.76
C LYS A 74 4.52 10.02 -1.15
N GLU A 75 5.07 10.19 -2.34
CA GLU A 75 6.21 9.39 -2.79
C GLU A 75 7.33 9.37 -1.73
N GLY A 76 7.81 8.17 -1.38
CA GLY A 76 8.82 7.94 -0.35
C GLY A 76 8.34 8.04 1.10
N SER A 77 7.03 8.20 1.35
CA SER A 77 6.47 8.15 2.70
C SER A 77 6.36 6.71 3.20
N PHE A 78 6.57 6.53 4.50
CA PHE A 78 6.39 5.26 5.20
C PHE A 78 5.39 5.45 6.32
N VAL A 79 4.51 4.45 6.51
CA VAL A 79 3.54 4.43 7.60
C VAL A 79 3.32 3.00 8.05
N ASP A 80 3.27 2.81 9.36
CA ASP A 80 2.89 1.54 9.96
C ASP A 80 1.38 1.53 10.16
N LEU A 81 0.71 0.55 9.55
CA LEU A 81 -0.73 0.38 9.66
C LEU A 81 -1.02 -0.82 10.56
N PRO A 82 -1.82 -0.65 11.64
CA PRO A 82 -2.25 -1.79 12.41
C PRO A 82 -3.17 -2.72 11.57
N PRO A 83 -3.31 -4.00 11.93
CA PRO A 83 -4.26 -4.89 11.28
C PRO A 83 -5.68 -4.32 11.26
N GLY A 84 -6.38 -4.47 10.13
CA GLY A 84 -7.70 -3.89 9.96
C GLY A 84 -8.15 -3.78 8.50
N THR A 85 -9.36 -3.27 8.31
CA THR A 85 -9.89 -2.95 6.97
C THR A 85 -9.64 -1.47 6.67
N TYR A 86 -9.05 -1.22 5.50
CA TYR A 86 -8.72 0.12 5.06
C TYR A 86 -9.42 0.45 3.74
N TYR A 87 -9.80 1.71 3.63
CA TYR A 87 -10.29 2.37 2.43
C TYR A 87 -9.18 3.29 1.93
N TRP A 88 -8.94 3.27 0.63
CA TRP A 88 -7.90 4.11 0.06
C TRP A 88 -8.29 4.65 -1.31
N LYS A 89 -7.71 5.79 -1.67
CA LYS A 89 -7.88 6.42 -2.98
C LYS A 89 -6.63 7.21 -3.34
N VAL A 90 -6.49 7.46 -4.63
CA VAL A 90 -5.40 8.24 -5.20
C VAL A 90 -5.93 9.60 -5.58
N LYS A 91 -5.16 10.64 -5.28
CA LYS A 91 -5.51 12.01 -5.58
C LYS A 91 -4.39 12.69 -6.35
N ASN A 92 -4.77 13.53 -7.30
CA ASN A 92 -3.92 14.57 -7.83
C ASN A 92 -4.61 15.93 -7.62
N TRP A 93 -3.93 17.02 -7.97
CA TRP A 93 -4.46 18.38 -7.79
C TRP A 93 -5.84 18.63 -8.44
N LEU A 94 -6.27 17.84 -9.42
CA LEU A 94 -7.50 18.05 -10.18
C LEU A 94 -8.60 17.00 -9.91
N ARG A 95 -8.24 15.75 -9.60
CA ARG A 95 -9.15 14.60 -9.58
C ARG A 95 -8.77 13.59 -8.50
N GLU A 96 -9.71 12.70 -8.22
CA GLU A 96 -9.58 11.59 -7.29
C GLU A 96 -9.97 10.29 -8.00
N SER A 97 -9.32 9.19 -7.64
CA SER A 97 -9.68 7.86 -8.12
C SER A 97 -10.93 7.33 -7.42
N GLU A 98 -11.44 6.20 -7.89
CA GLU A 98 -12.41 5.41 -7.13
C GLU A 98 -11.80 4.96 -5.79
N VAL A 99 -12.66 4.81 -4.79
CA VAL A 99 -12.27 4.29 -3.47
C VAL A 99 -12.12 2.78 -3.57
N GLN A 100 -10.93 2.30 -3.22
CA GLN A 100 -10.62 0.88 -3.12
C GLN A 100 -10.53 0.45 -1.65
N THR A 101 -10.56 -0.85 -1.42
CA THR A 101 -10.42 -1.43 -0.09
C THR A 101 -9.29 -2.45 -0.05
N PHE A 102 -8.68 -2.63 1.10
CA PHE A 102 -7.82 -3.77 1.39
C PHE A 102 -7.97 -4.16 2.86
N VAL A 103 -7.63 -5.40 3.17
CA VAL A 103 -7.60 -5.90 4.55
C VAL A 103 -6.18 -6.25 4.90
N LEU A 104 -5.68 -5.74 6.02
CA LEU A 104 -4.42 -6.14 6.60
C LEU A 104 -4.73 -7.12 7.72
N GLU A 105 -4.43 -8.41 7.51
CA GLU A 105 -4.65 -9.44 8.54
C GLU A 105 -3.43 -9.56 9.45
N SER A 106 -3.70 -9.77 10.74
CA SER A 106 -2.65 -10.05 11.73
C SER A 106 -1.98 -11.40 11.39
N ASN A 107 -0.67 -11.37 11.20
CA ASN A 107 0.18 -12.52 10.94
C ASN A 107 1.24 -12.59 12.05
N VAL A 108 1.19 -13.67 12.83
CA VAL A 108 2.21 -14.00 13.82
C VAL A 108 3.19 -14.99 13.20
N GLY A 109 4.46 -14.60 13.11
CA GLY A 109 5.49 -15.43 12.52
C GLY A 109 6.81 -15.29 13.27
N LEU A 110 7.37 -16.41 13.72
CA LEU A 110 8.70 -16.46 14.32
C LEU A 110 9.59 -17.39 13.52
N ASN A 111 10.75 -16.89 13.12
CA ASN A 111 11.76 -17.63 12.40
C ASN A 111 12.98 -17.83 13.30
N LEU A 112 13.39 -19.09 13.50
CA LEU A 112 14.58 -19.44 14.29
C LEU A 112 15.73 -19.78 13.34
N ILE A 113 16.77 -18.95 13.36
CA ILE A 113 17.98 -19.12 12.59
C ILE A 113 19.06 -19.72 13.51
N VAL A 114 19.45 -20.96 13.24
CA VAL A 114 20.45 -21.68 14.05
C VAL A 114 21.86 -21.22 13.67
N GLY A 115 22.58 -20.64 14.62
CA GLY A 115 23.94 -20.13 14.44
C GLY A 115 25.02 -20.95 15.17
N GLY A 116 26.29 -20.53 15.01
CA GLY A 116 27.45 -21.20 15.59
C GLY A 116 27.56 -21.07 17.12
N GLU A 117 27.48 -19.84 17.65
CA GLU A 117 27.57 -19.57 19.10
C GLU A 117 26.20 -19.28 19.75
N LYS A 118 25.31 -18.59 19.02
CA LYS A 118 23.94 -18.27 19.46
C LYS A 118 22.93 -18.62 18.38
N ASN A 119 21.67 -18.79 18.77
CA ASN A 119 20.56 -18.81 17.83
C ASN A 119 20.06 -17.37 17.65
N LYS A 120 19.45 -17.09 16.50
CA LYS A 120 18.83 -15.80 16.21
C LYS A 120 17.35 -16.04 15.98
N ILE A 121 16.49 -15.32 16.68
CA ILE A 121 15.05 -15.32 16.44
C ILE A 121 14.67 -14.04 15.71
N GLU A 122 13.78 -14.14 14.73
CA GLU A 122 13.31 -13.05 13.89
C GLU A 122 11.79 -13.06 13.84
N ASN A 123 11.18 -11.90 14.03
CA ASN A 123 9.75 -11.72 13.86
C ASN A 123 9.46 -11.50 12.36
N VAL A 124 8.99 -12.55 11.70
CA VAL A 124 8.57 -12.51 10.29
C VAL A 124 7.08 -12.20 10.14
N GLY A 125 6.37 -11.98 11.26
CA GLY A 125 4.99 -11.52 11.28
C GLY A 125 4.86 -10.00 11.13
N ASN A 126 3.62 -9.52 11.11
CA ASN A 126 3.28 -8.09 11.00
C ASN A 126 2.71 -7.50 12.30
N VAL A 127 2.91 -8.18 13.43
CA VAL A 127 2.52 -7.72 14.76
C VAL A 127 3.68 -7.85 15.73
N ASP A 128 3.70 -6.96 16.72
CA ASP A 128 4.70 -6.99 17.78
C ASP A 128 4.48 -8.19 18.69
N LEU A 129 5.58 -8.86 19.02
CA LEU A 129 5.57 -10.08 19.83
C LEU A 129 6.29 -9.84 21.16
N GLU A 130 5.73 -10.35 22.24
CA GLU A 130 6.49 -10.64 23.46
C GLU A 130 7.03 -12.06 23.37
N VAL A 131 8.36 -12.16 23.30
CA VAL A 131 9.07 -13.44 23.25
C VAL A 131 9.54 -13.78 24.66
N THR A 132 9.12 -14.95 25.15
CA THR A 132 9.58 -15.52 26.42
C THR A 132 10.67 -16.54 26.15
N GLU A 133 11.86 -16.32 26.72
CA GLU A 133 12.99 -17.24 26.71
C GLU A 133 13.10 -17.96 28.06
N LYS A 134 13.11 -19.30 28.01
CA LYS A 134 13.32 -20.16 29.18
C LYS A 134 14.63 -20.92 29.04
N ASN A 135 15.57 -20.65 29.95
CA ASN A 135 16.86 -21.35 29.98
C ASN A 135 17.24 -21.74 31.40
N ALA A 136 17.43 -23.05 31.65
CA ALA A 136 17.91 -23.59 32.92
C ALA A 136 17.15 -23.08 34.18
N GLY A 137 15.85 -22.81 34.04
CA GLY A 137 14.99 -22.30 35.13
C GLY A 137 14.91 -20.78 35.25
N ILE A 138 15.67 -20.02 34.46
CA ILE A 138 15.52 -18.57 34.31
C ILE A 138 14.54 -18.31 33.17
N THR A 139 13.56 -17.44 33.41
CA THR A 139 12.59 -16.96 32.41
C THR A 139 12.82 -15.47 32.21
N SER A 140 13.05 -15.06 30.96
CA SER A 140 13.14 -13.65 30.56
C SER A 140 12.15 -13.39 29.43
N SER A 141 11.55 -12.21 29.39
CA SER A 141 10.75 -11.77 28.23
C SER A 141 11.32 -10.50 27.62
N PHE A 142 11.16 -10.37 26.31
CA PHE A 142 11.54 -9.19 25.55
C PHE A 142 10.57 -8.94 24.40
N GLY A 143 10.39 -7.67 24.05
CA GLY A 143 9.60 -7.28 22.88
C GLY A 143 10.41 -7.46 21.60
N LEU A 144 9.73 -7.94 20.55
CA LEU A 144 10.28 -8.12 19.21
C LEU A 144 9.31 -7.50 18.21
N GLY A 145 9.67 -6.33 17.67
CA GLY A 145 8.87 -5.65 16.65
C GLY A 145 8.79 -6.43 15.35
N SER A 146 7.84 -6.09 14.47
CA SER A 146 7.78 -6.68 13.13
C SER A 146 9.09 -6.42 12.36
N GLY A 147 9.70 -7.46 11.79
CA GLY A 147 11.00 -7.38 11.09
C GLY A 147 12.23 -7.33 12.01
N ASP A 148 12.04 -7.20 13.32
CA ASP A 148 13.16 -7.19 14.28
C ASP A 148 13.71 -8.60 14.52
N SER A 149 14.94 -8.64 15.02
CA SER A 149 15.58 -9.89 15.41
C SER A 149 16.43 -9.76 16.68
N ALA A 150 16.53 -10.86 17.42
CA ALA A 150 17.25 -10.93 18.68
C ALA A 150 18.11 -12.21 18.75
N ASP A 151 19.26 -12.11 19.40
CA ASP A 151 20.09 -13.26 19.74
C ASP A 151 19.52 -13.96 20.98
N VAL A 152 19.36 -15.28 20.89
CA VAL A 152 18.84 -16.14 21.96
C VAL A 152 19.79 -17.31 22.23
N SER A 153 19.67 -17.89 23.43
CA SER A 153 20.51 -19.04 23.78
C SER A 153 20.21 -20.27 22.92
N LYS A 154 21.16 -21.20 22.84
CA LYS A 154 20.99 -22.42 22.04
C LYS A 154 20.01 -23.42 22.64
N ASP A 155 20.00 -23.47 23.96
CA ASP A 155 19.24 -24.46 24.73
C ASP A 155 17.97 -23.87 25.35
N SER A 156 17.57 -22.67 24.90
CA SER A 156 16.37 -22.01 25.41
C SER A 156 15.10 -22.49 24.71
N GLU A 157 14.04 -22.69 25.50
CA GLU A 157 12.68 -22.80 24.99
C GLU A 157 12.13 -21.38 24.72
N LEU A 158 11.52 -21.19 23.54
CA LEU A 158 11.03 -19.90 23.08
C LEU A 158 9.53 -19.96 22.84
N GLU A 159 8.78 -19.04 23.43
CA GLU A 159 7.34 -18.86 23.22
C GLU A 159 7.06 -17.42 22.82
N GLY A 160 6.39 -17.20 21.69
CA GLY A 160 5.97 -15.87 21.23
C GLY A 160 4.49 -15.65 21.47
N LYS A 161 4.15 -14.50 22.06
CA LYS A 161 2.77 -14.05 22.23
C LYS A 161 2.59 -12.69 21.58
N GLN A 162 1.43 -12.48 20.95
CA GLN A 162 1.07 -11.16 20.47
C GLN A 162 0.83 -10.24 21.67
N ASN A 163 1.41 -9.04 21.63
CA ASN A 163 1.06 -8.00 22.59
C ASN A 163 -0.37 -7.52 22.31
N GLU A 164 -1.28 -7.74 23.27
CA GLU A 164 -2.64 -7.16 23.26
C GLU A 164 -2.63 -5.67 23.62
#